data_AF-A0A1G1LTM4-F1
#
_entry.id   AF-A0A1G1LTM4-F1
#
_cell.length_a   1.000
_cell.length_b   1.000
_cell.length_c   1.000
_cell.angle_alpha   90.00
_cell.angle_beta   90.00
_cell.angle_gamma   90.00
#
_symmetry.space_group_name_H-M   'P 1'
#
loop_
_entity.id
_entity.type
_entity.pdbx_description
1 polymer ?
#
loop_
_entity_poly.entity_id
_entity_poly.type
_entity_poly.pdbx_seq_one_letter_code
_entity_poly.pdbx_strand_id
1 'polypeptide(L)'
;MAIPFHKNISTLNAIHDTIITDRYAYRWFTYLVVQKALMAYVREQKPFDELYPYLKQLTHIQTVIVMLFLISAVLFFSFPYIAGAILGGLAILYVRILNKKRELVAQIASEIIKKDFDAAAIGQKTLFQIAEDYSTRLKIPSLVDTIYRLDQIYRNTVIVILLTVLLIYPMRLGWEALALSCVIYFGVANVINLGFLYRHLK
;
A
#
# COMPACT_ATOMS: atom_id res chain seq x y z
N MET A 1 47.98 7.10 4.82
CA MET A 1 46.86 7.52 5.69
C MET A 1 45.58 7.04 5.02
N ALA A 2 45.08 5.86 5.39
CA ALA A 2 43.86 5.30 4.80
C ALA A 2 42.67 6.02 5.43
N ILE A 3 41.90 6.77 4.63
CA ILE A 3 40.62 7.33 5.07
C ILE A 3 39.72 6.11 5.36
N PRO A 4 39.24 5.89 6.60
CA PRO A 4 38.32 4.81 6.85
C PRO A 4 37.02 5.16 6.12
N PHE A 5 36.76 4.46 5.01
CA PHE A 5 35.48 4.50 4.32
C PHE A 5 34.46 3.77 5.21
N HIS A 6 33.94 4.45 6.24
CA HIS A 6 32.66 4.08 6.82
C HIS A 6 31.59 4.45 5.79
N LYS A 7 31.41 3.57 4.80
CA LYS A 7 30.34 3.67 3.82
C LYS A 7 29.05 3.31 4.57
N ASN A 8 28.48 4.27 5.29
CA ASN A 8 27.10 4.15 5.76
C ASN A 8 26.21 4.08 4.52
N ILE A 9 25.74 2.88 4.22
CA ILE A 9 24.87 2.55 3.08
C ILE A 9 23.46 3.08 3.33
N SER A 10 23.00 3.11 4.58
CA SER A 10 21.66 3.60 4.94
C SER A 10 21.60 4.22 6.34
N THR A 11 20.61 5.08 6.57
CA THR A 11 20.26 5.62 7.89
C THR A 11 18.79 5.33 8.17
N LEU A 12 18.40 5.27 9.45
CA LEU A 12 17.00 5.02 9.81
C LEU A 12 16.05 6.08 9.20
N ASN A 13 16.49 7.33 9.12
CA ASN A 13 15.73 8.40 8.47
C ASN A 13 15.61 8.17 6.96
N ALA A 14 16.70 7.75 6.29
CA ALA A 14 16.64 7.43 4.86
C ALA A 14 15.69 6.25 4.58
N ILE A 15 15.68 5.24 5.46
CA ILE A 15 14.72 4.12 5.40
C ILE A 15 13.29 4.66 5.55
N HIS A 16 13.03 5.46 6.57
CA HIS A 16 11.72 6.07 6.83
C HIS A 16 11.22 6.85 5.60
N ASP A 17 12.05 7.74 5.06
CA ASP A 17 11.71 8.55 3.90
C ASP A 17 11.51 7.70 2.64
N THR A 18 12.29 6.63 2.48
CA THR A 18 12.10 5.67 1.38
C THR A 18 10.75 4.97 1.50
N ILE A 19 10.32 4.58 2.71
CA ILE A 19 9.01 3.94 2.92
C ILE A 19 7.87 4.91 2.59
N ILE A 20 8.03 6.22 2.85
CA ILE A 20 7.02 7.23 2.53
C ILE A 20 6.94 7.48 1.03
N THR A 21 8.08 7.56 0.36
CA THR A 21 8.20 8.02 -1.03
C THR A 21 8.05 6.89 -2.04
N ASP A 22 8.77 5.78 -1.84
CA ASP A 22 8.78 4.64 -2.74
C ASP A 22 7.52 3.79 -2.60
N ARG A 23 6.81 3.60 -3.72
CA ARG A 23 5.53 2.89 -3.75
C ARG A 23 5.68 1.41 -3.38
N TYR A 24 6.76 0.76 -3.76
CA TYR A 24 6.97 -0.66 -3.56
C TYR A 24 7.42 -0.97 -2.13
N ALA A 25 8.33 -0.16 -1.60
CA ALA A 25 8.70 -0.17 -0.20
C ALA A 25 7.46 0.03 0.68
N TYR A 26 6.68 1.10 0.44
CA TYR A 26 5.43 1.33 1.17
C TYR A 26 4.50 0.11 1.16
N ARG A 27 4.28 -0.49 -0.01
CA ARG A 27 3.40 -1.65 -0.17
C ARG A 27 3.88 -2.84 0.64
N TRP A 28 5.16 -3.14 0.58
CA TRP A 28 5.71 -4.28 1.31
C TRP A 28 5.77 -4.04 2.81
N PHE A 29 6.11 -2.83 3.27
CA PHE A 29 6.02 -2.52 4.70
C PHE A 29 4.57 -2.50 5.20
N THR A 30 3.62 -2.07 4.37
CA THR A 30 2.19 -2.23 4.68
C THR A 30 1.82 -3.72 4.79
N TYR A 31 2.34 -4.57 3.90
CA TYR A 31 2.17 -6.01 3.97
C TYR A 31 2.76 -6.58 5.27
N LEU A 32 4.02 -6.27 5.56
CA LEU A 32 4.76 -6.69 6.75
C LEU A 32 3.99 -6.34 8.03
N VAL A 33 3.62 -5.07 8.21
CA VAL A 33 2.94 -4.56 9.41
C VAL A 33 1.58 -5.23 9.61
N VAL A 34 0.91 -5.64 8.54
CA VAL A 34 -0.40 -6.30 8.64
C VAL A 34 -0.29 -7.81 8.94
N GLN A 35 0.91 -8.40 8.89
CA GLN A 35 1.11 -9.83 9.14
C GLN A 35 0.90 -10.21 10.61
N LYS A 36 0.17 -11.31 10.82
CA LYS A 36 -0.10 -11.85 12.17
C LYS A 36 1.18 -12.23 12.92
N ALA A 37 2.19 -12.74 12.21
CA ALA A 37 3.47 -13.13 12.80
C ALA A 37 4.20 -11.93 13.43
N LEU A 38 4.23 -10.79 12.72
CA LEU A 38 4.82 -9.57 13.25
C LEU A 38 3.96 -8.97 14.37
N MET A 39 2.64 -8.94 14.21
CA MET A 39 1.74 -8.46 15.28
C MET A 39 1.93 -9.26 16.57
N ALA A 40 2.10 -10.58 16.50
CA ALA A 40 2.36 -11.42 17.67
C ALA A 40 3.71 -11.10 18.32
N TYR A 41 4.76 -10.83 17.52
CA TYR A 41 6.08 -10.44 18.01
C TYR A 41 6.11 -9.08 18.71
N VAL A 42 5.18 -8.19 18.35
CA VAL A 42 5.19 -6.78 18.76
C VAL A 42 4.11 -6.47 19.82
N ARG A 43 3.20 -7.41 20.10
CA ARG A 43 1.99 -7.24 20.93
C ARG A 43 2.22 -6.79 22.38
N GLU A 44 3.41 -6.97 22.93
CA GLU A 44 3.72 -6.65 24.34
C GLU A 44 4.33 -5.25 24.52
N GLN A 45 4.30 -4.41 23.48
CA GLN A 45 5.05 -3.17 23.46
C GLN A 45 4.16 -1.94 23.35
N LYS A 46 4.26 -1.07 24.37
CA LYS A 46 3.51 0.19 24.51
C LYS A 46 3.42 1.07 23.25
N PRO A 47 4.48 1.32 22.47
CA PRO A 47 4.35 2.21 21.30
C PRO A 47 3.41 1.66 20.22
N PHE A 48 3.20 0.34 20.18
CA PHE A 48 2.38 -0.29 19.15
C PHE A 48 0.90 -0.40 19.54
N ASP A 49 0.58 -0.30 20.83
CA ASP A 49 -0.80 -0.32 21.33
C ASP A 49 -1.63 0.86 20.80
N GLU A 50 -1.01 2.00 20.52
CA GLU A 50 -1.69 3.19 19.95
C GLU A 50 -1.62 3.23 18.41
N LEU A 51 -0.48 2.82 17.82
CA LEU A 51 -0.25 2.95 16.38
C LEU A 51 -1.10 1.95 15.55
N TYR A 52 -1.27 0.72 16.00
CA TYR A 52 -2.03 -0.30 15.26
C TYR A 52 -3.54 -0.02 15.19
N PRO A 53 -4.23 0.36 16.28
CA PRO A 53 -5.63 0.77 16.20
C PRO A 53 -5.84 1.97 15.27
N TYR A 54 -4.94 2.95 15.32
CA TYR A 54 -5.01 4.11 14.44
C TYR A 54 -4.80 3.72 12.97
N LEU A 55 -3.86 2.82 12.66
CA LEU A 55 -3.67 2.27 11.31
C LEU A 55 -4.91 1.53 10.80
N LYS A 56 -5.56 0.77 11.68
CA LYS A 56 -6.81 0.06 11.37
C LYS A 56 -7.93 1.05 11.06
N GLN A 57 -8.06 2.11 11.86
CA GLN A 57 -9.05 3.17 11.63
C GLN A 57 -8.81 3.87 10.28
N LEU A 58 -7.57 4.27 9.97
CA LEU A 58 -7.24 4.89 8.68
C LEU A 58 -7.54 3.96 7.51
N THR A 59 -7.27 2.66 7.65
CA THR A 59 -7.59 1.66 6.62
C THR A 59 -9.10 1.53 6.40
N HIS A 60 -9.88 1.58 7.48
CA HIS A 60 -11.34 1.56 7.40
C HIS A 60 -11.89 2.81 6.70
N ILE A 61 -11.42 4.00 7.09
CA ILE A 61 -11.78 5.27 6.46
C ILE A 61 -11.43 5.24 4.96
N GLN A 62 -10.23 4.76 4.62
CA GLN A 62 -9.80 4.63 3.22
C GLN A 62 -10.74 3.69 2.42
N THR A 63 -11.18 2.59 3.04
CA THR A 63 -12.15 1.66 2.42
C THR A 63 -13.48 2.34 2.14
N VAL A 64 -14.02 3.10 3.10
CA VAL A 64 -15.26 3.87 2.92
C VAL A 64 -15.11 4.89 1.80
N ILE A 65 -13.99 5.62 1.75
CA ILE A 65 -13.72 6.59 0.68
C ILE A 65 -13.69 5.91 -0.70
N VAL A 66 -13.03 4.75 -0.82
CA VAL A 66 -12.99 4.00 -2.09
C VAL A 66 -14.38 3.53 -2.51
N MET A 67 -15.19 3.03 -1.57
CA MET A 67 -16.58 2.63 -1.85
C MET A 67 -17.43 3.81 -2.31
N LEU A 68 -17.34 4.95 -1.63
CA LEU A 68 -18.02 6.17 -2.04
C LEU A 68 -17.54 6.64 -3.42
N PHE A 69 -16.25 6.54 -3.70
CA PHE A 69 -15.67 6.91 -5.00
C PHE A 69 -16.25 6.05 -6.13
N LEU A 70 -16.36 4.73 -5.93
CA LEU A 70 -16.97 3.82 -6.90
C LEU A 70 -18.45 4.13 -7.12
N ILE A 71 -19.21 4.39 -6.06
CA ILE A 71 -20.63 4.77 -6.17
C ILE A 71 -20.76 6.10 -6.95
N SER A 72 -19.95 7.11 -6.61
CA SER A 72 -19.96 8.39 -7.31
C SER A 72 -19.54 8.27 -8.78
N ALA A 73 -18.61 7.36 -9.10
CA ALA A 73 -18.21 7.10 -10.48
C ALA A 73 -19.36 6.51 -11.31
N VAL A 74 -20.19 5.63 -10.74
CA VAL A 74 -21.40 5.12 -11.40
C VAL A 74 -22.45 6.23 -11.53
N LEU A 75 -22.64 7.04 -10.50
CA LEU A 75 -23.61 8.15 -10.54
C LEU A 75 -23.24 9.24 -11.54
N PHE A 76 -21.96 9.35 -11.94
CA PHE A 76 -21.49 10.33 -12.91
C PHE A 76 -22.22 10.22 -14.26
N PHE A 77 -22.64 9.01 -14.67
CA PHE A 77 -23.39 8.81 -15.90
C PHE A 77 -24.81 9.41 -15.86
N SER A 78 -25.39 9.60 -14.66
CA SER A 78 -26.73 10.16 -14.49
C SER A 78 -26.71 11.62 -14.01
N PHE A 79 -25.73 11.99 -13.17
CA PHE A 79 -25.65 13.30 -12.52
C PHE A 79 -24.22 13.87 -12.56
N PRO A 80 -23.71 14.26 -13.74
CA PRO A 80 -22.27 14.51 -13.95
C PRO A 80 -21.72 15.65 -13.10
N TYR A 81 -22.46 16.75 -12.92
CA TYR A 81 -21.98 17.91 -12.15
C TYR A 81 -21.89 17.62 -10.64
N ILE A 82 -22.92 17.01 -10.07
CA ILE A 82 -22.97 16.66 -8.64
C ILE A 82 -21.95 15.56 -8.34
N ALA A 83 -21.94 14.49 -9.15
CA ALA A 83 -20.99 13.40 -9.01
C ALA A 83 -19.54 13.87 -9.20
N GLY A 84 -19.28 14.78 -10.15
CA GLY A 84 -17.96 15.36 -10.37
C GLY A 84 -17.43 16.13 -9.16
N ALA A 85 -18.28 16.95 -8.52
CA ALA A 85 -17.91 17.66 -7.29
C ALA A 85 -17.59 16.70 -6.14
N ILE A 86 -18.41 15.65 -5.98
CA ILE A 86 -18.19 14.61 -4.96
C ILE A 86 -16.89 13.85 -5.23
N LEU A 87 -16.62 13.44 -6.48
CA LEU A 87 -15.40 12.75 -6.88
C LEU A 87 -14.15 13.58 -6.58
N GLY A 88 -14.19 14.90 -6.87
CA GLY A 88 -13.11 15.82 -6.53
C GLY A 88 -12.85 15.88 -5.02
N GLY A 89 -13.90 16.03 -4.21
CA GLY A 89 -13.79 16.03 -2.75
C GLY A 89 -13.24 14.72 -2.19
N LEU A 90 -13.74 13.58 -2.68
CA LEU A 90 -13.28 12.25 -2.28
C LEU A 90 -11.82 12.01 -2.69
N ALA A 91 -11.39 12.48 -3.86
CA ALA A 91 -10.00 12.36 -4.30
C ALA A 91 -9.04 13.11 -3.36
N ILE A 92 -9.38 14.33 -2.95
CA ILE A 92 -8.58 15.12 -1.99
C ILE A 92 -8.51 14.41 -0.64
N LEU A 93 -9.65 13.93 -0.13
CA LEU A 93 -9.69 13.18 1.14
C LEU A 93 -8.87 11.89 1.04
N TYR A 94 -8.97 11.17 -0.08
CA TYR A 94 -8.21 9.95 -0.32
C TYR A 94 -6.70 10.20 -0.23
N VAL A 95 -6.19 11.22 -0.93
CA VAL A 95 -4.75 11.55 -0.91
C VAL A 95 -4.30 11.91 0.50
N ARG A 96 -5.09 12.69 1.25
CA ARG A 96 -4.78 13.04 2.65
C ARG A 96 -4.68 11.81 3.55
N ILE A 97 -5.65 10.89 3.45
CA ILE A 97 -5.65 9.64 4.24
C ILE A 97 -4.49 8.74 3.81
N LEU A 98 -4.20 8.63 2.51
CA LEU A 98 -3.08 7.86 1.99
C LEU A 98 -1.74 8.35 2.55
N ASN A 99 -1.51 9.66 2.57
CA ASN A 99 -0.28 10.25 3.10
C ASN A 99 -0.15 9.99 4.60
N LYS A 100 -1.22 10.17 5.38
CA LYS A 100 -1.23 9.83 6.82
C LYS A 100 -0.93 8.35 7.07
N LYS A 101 -1.46 7.47 6.22
CA LYS A 101 -1.23 6.03 6.32
C LYS A 101 0.22 5.66 5.98
N ARG A 102 0.82 6.31 4.96
CA ARG A 102 2.23 6.13 4.59
C ARG A 102 3.14 6.49 5.76
N GLU A 103 2.93 7.67 6.33
CA GLU A 103 3.66 8.14 7.51
C GLU A 103 3.57 7.14 8.66
N LEU A 104 2.35 6.70 9.00
CA LEU A 104 2.14 5.77 10.10
C LEU A 104 2.81 4.39 9.86
N VAL A 105 2.77 3.89 8.63
CA VAL A 105 3.47 2.64 8.26
C VAL A 105 4.98 2.81 8.36
N ALA A 106 5.53 3.95 7.92
CA ALA A 106 6.95 4.26 8.03
C ALA A 106 7.38 4.36 9.49
N GLN A 107 6.58 5.00 10.35
CA GLN A 107 6.84 5.08 11.79
C GLN A 107 6.85 3.69 12.45
N ILE A 108 5.81 2.87 12.21
CA ILE A 108 5.75 1.51 12.75
C ILE A 108 6.95 0.68 12.26
N ALA A 109 7.28 0.77 10.97
CA ALA A 109 8.41 0.05 10.39
C ALA A 109 9.76 0.49 10.99
N SER A 110 9.97 1.79 11.15
CA SER A 110 11.19 2.33 11.75
C SER A 110 11.37 1.91 13.21
N GLU A 111 10.30 1.89 14.01
CA GLU A 111 10.36 1.41 15.39
C GLU A 111 10.70 -0.09 15.45
N ILE A 112 10.16 -0.89 14.53
CA ILE A 112 10.48 -2.32 14.42
C ILE A 112 11.96 -2.53 14.01
N ILE A 113 12.43 -1.80 13.00
CA ILE A 113 13.81 -1.90 12.52
C ILE A 113 14.80 -1.47 13.60
N LYS A 114 14.52 -0.37 14.31
CA LYS A 114 15.36 0.14 15.39
C LYS A 114 15.47 -0.84 16.56
N LYS A 115 14.44 -1.67 16.78
CA LYS A 115 14.45 -2.72 17.80
C LYS A 115 15.31 -3.92 17.39
N ASP A 116 15.26 -4.32 16.12
CA ASP A 116 15.92 -5.54 15.64
C ASP A 116 17.35 -5.31 15.13
N PHE A 117 17.73 -4.06 14.81
CA PHE A 117 19.04 -3.73 14.27
C PHE A 117 19.66 -2.51 14.98
N ASP A 118 20.89 -2.68 15.45
CA ASP A 118 21.71 -1.57 15.95
C ASP A 118 22.05 -0.59 14.82
N ALA A 119 22.32 0.67 15.18
CA ALA A 119 22.62 1.73 14.20
C ALA A 119 23.78 1.39 13.25
N ALA A 120 24.79 0.66 13.75
CA ALA A 120 25.90 0.17 12.93
C ALA A 120 25.47 -0.90 11.92
N ALA A 121 24.55 -1.79 12.29
CA ALA A 121 24.00 -2.81 11.40
C ALA A 121 23.10 -2.19 10.32
N ILE A 122 22.29 -1.18 10.68
CA ILE A 122 21.49 -0.39 9.72
C ILE A 122 22.40 0.29 8.70
N GLY A 123 23.51 0.88 9.16
CA GLY A 123 24.52 1.51 8.31
C GLY A 123 25.14 0.59 7.27
N GLN A 124 25.08 -0.73 7.46
CA GLN A 124 25.70 -1.72 6.58
C GLN A 124 24.69 -2.45 5.68
N LYS A 125 23.39 -2.28 5.91
CA LYS A 125 22.35 -2.99 5.17
C LYS A 125 21.54 -2.06 4.27
N THR A 126 21.12 -2.58 3.13
CA THR A 126 20.11 -1.93 2.29
C THR A 126 18.70 -2.25 2.80
N LEU A 127 17.73 -1.44 2.42
CA LEU A 127 16.31 -1.71 2.70
C LEU A 127 15.88 -3.10 2.20
N PHE A 128 16.44 -3.52 1.06
CA PHE A 128 16.20 -4.83 0.47
C PHE A 128 16.69 -5.97 1.37
N GLN A 129 17.91 -5.84 1.91
CA GLN A 129 18.48 -6.84 2.82
C GLN A 129 17.70 -6.90 4.14
N ILE A 130 17.28 -5.75 4.67
CA ILE A 130 16.40 -5.69 5.86
C ILE A 130 15.08 -6.39 5.56
N ALA A 131 14.48 -6.15 4.39
CA ALA A 131 13.25 -6.79 3.99
C ALA A 131 13.39 -8.31 3.86
N GLU A 132 14.53 -8.78 3.32
CA GLU A 132 14.82 -10.20 3.16
C GLU A 132 15.06 -10.92 4.51
N ASP A 133 15.70 -10.24 5.46
CA ASP A 133 15.87 -10.75 6.83
C ASP A 133 14.49 -10.97 7.49
N TYR A 134 13.56 -10.02 7.35
CA TYR A 134 12.20 -10.16 7.86
C TYR A 134 11.40 -11.24 7.12
N SER A 135 11.53 -11.30 5.79
CA SER A 135 10.95 -12.34 4.93
C SER A 135 11.31 -13.73 5.46
N THR A 136 12.60 -13.97 5.68
CA THR A 136 13.13 -15.23 6.18
C THR A 136 12.69 -15.51 7.62
N ARG A 137 12.82 -14.52 8.52
CA ARG A 137 12.52 -14.67 9.95
C ARG A 137 11.03 -14.93 10.21
N LEU A 138 10.15 -14.26 9.48
CA LEU A 138 8.70 -14.36 9.66
C LEU A 138 8.03 -15.35 8.70
N LYS A 139 8.81 -15.98 7.80
CA LYS A 139 8.32 -16.88 6.74
C LYS A 139 7.23 -16.24 5.90
N ILE A 140 7.47 -15.00 5.49
CA ILE A 140 6.58 -14.24 4.61
C ILE A 140 7.27 -14.05 3.25
N PRO A 141 6.55 -13.77 2.16
CA PRO A 141 7.17 -13.54 0.86
C PRO A 141 8.13 -12.35 0.86
N SER A 142 9.19 -12.47 0.06
CA SER A 142 10.18 -11.41 -0.13
C SER A 142 9.54 -10.15 -0.70
N LEU A 143 10.26 -9.03 -0.63
CA LEU A 143 9.88 -7.78 -1.28
C LEU A 143 9.58 -7.99 -2.77
N VAL A 144 10.47 -8.70 -3.48
CA VAL A 144 10.37 -8.97 -4.91
C VAL A 144 9.16 -9.85 -5.22
N ASP A 145 9.00 -10.94 -4.49
CA ASP A 145 7.89 -11.89 -4.72
C ASP A 145 6.54 -11.21 -4.46
N THR A 146 6.46 -10.39 -3.42
CA THR A 146 5.26 -9.64 -3.08
C THR A 146 4.89 -8.68 -4.21
N ILE A 147 5.86 -7.91 -4.74
CA ILE A 147 5.63 -6.99 -5.86
C ILE A 147 5.17 -7.76 -7.10
N TYR A 148 5.90 -8.83 -7.46
CA TYR A 148 5.58 -9.65 -8.62
C TYR A 148 4.15 -10.23 -8.56
N ARG A 149 3.79 -10.84 -7.43
CA ARG A 149 2.45 -11.43 -7.24
C ARG A 149 1.36 -10.37 -7.27
N LEU A 150 1.58 -9.21 -6.64
CA LEU A 150 0.60 -8.14 -6.63
C LEU A 150 0.37 -7.56 -8.03
N ASP A 151 1.43 -7.36 -8.80
CA ASP A 151 1.32 -6.86 -10.17
C ASP A 151 0.63 -7.88 -11.08
N GLN A 152 0.86 -9.18 -10.87
CA GLN A 152 0.16 -10.24 -11.59
C GLN A 152 -1.34 -10.29 -11.22
N ILE A 153 -1.68 -10.23 -9.93
CA ILE A 153 -3.08 -10.17 -9.47
C ILE A 153 -3.75 -8.92 -10.04
N TYR A 154 -3.08 -7.78 -9.98
CA TYR A 154 -3.55 -6.51 -10.53
C TYR A 154 -3.88 -6.62 -12.01
N ARG A 155 -2.90 -7.02 -12.82
CA ARG A 155 -3.06 -7.17 -14.27
C ARG A 155 -4.19 -8.14 -14.62
N ASN A 156 -4.21 -9.31 -13.99
CA ASN A 156 -5.22 -10.33 -14.28
C ASN A 156 -6.62 -9.85 -13.88
N THR A 157 -6.76 -9.21 -12.73
CA THR A 157 -8.06 -8.69 -12.25
C THR A 157 -8.60 -7.61 -13.19
N VAL A 158 -7.75 -6.67 -13.61
CA VAL A 158 -8.15 -5.63 -14.58
C VAL A 158 -8.61 -6.26 -15.89
N ILE A 159 -7.85 -7.20 -16.45
CA ILE A 159 -8.19 -7.86 -17.73
C ILE A 159 -9.50 -8.63 -17.61
N VAL A 160 -9.68 -9.43 -16.55
CA VAL A 160 -10.90 -10.23 -16.36
C VAL A 160 -12.14 -9.34 -16.23
N ILE A 161 -12.07 -8.26 -15.45
CA ILE A 161 -13.19 -7.34 -15.30
C ILE A 161 -13.50 -6.63 -16.62
N LEU A 162 -12.48 -6.14 -17.33
CA LEU A 162 -12.66 -5.49 -18.64
C LEU A 162 -13.34 -6.43 -19.65
N LEU A 163 -12.84 -7.66 -19.79
CA LEU A 163 -13.44 -8.66 -20.68
C LEU A 163 -14.88 -8.96 -20.28
N THR A 164 -15.16 -9.12 -18.99
CA THR A 164 -16.50 -9.40 -18.49
C THR A 164 -17.48 -8.27 -18.83
N VAL A 165 -17.07 -7.01 -18.64
CA VAL A 165 -17.95 -5.87 -18.94
C VAL A 165 -18.17 -5.71 -20.44
N LEU A 166 -17.14 -5.91 -21.27
CA LEU A 166 -17.28 -5.88 -22.72
C LEU A 166 -18.20 -6.98 -23.27
N LEU A 167 -18.24 -8.16 -22.62
CA LEU A 167 -19.11 -9.27 -23.02
C LEU A 167 -20.57 -9.07 -22.60
N ILE A 168 -20.83 -8.40 -21.47
CA ILE A 168 -22.19 -8.22 -20.93
C ILE A 168 -22.86 -6.97 -21.49
N TYR A 169 -22.09 -5.89 -21.68
CA TYR A 169 -22.65 -4.59 -22.02
C TYR A 169 -22.15 -4.18 -23.42
N PRO A 170 -23.03 -4.10 -24.43
CA PRO A 170 -22.66 -3.70 -25.78
C PRO A 170 -22.38 -2.19 -25.81
N MET A 171 -21.21 -1.77 -25.32
CA MET A 171 -20.77 -0.39 -25.36
C MET A 171 -20.48 0.04 -26.79
N ARG A 172 -20.84 1.28 -27.13
CA ARG A 172 -20.26 1.94 -28.29
C ARG A 172 -18.78 2.17 -28.02
N LEU A 173 -17.91 1.68 -28.90
CA LEU A 173 -16.47 1.98 -28.87
C LEU A 173 -16.28 3.49 -29.00
N GLY A 174 -16.05 4.16 -27.88
CA GLY A 174 -16.00 5.62 -27.78
C GLY A 174 -15.57 6.06 -26.37
N TRP A 175 -15.93 7.28 -25.99
CA TRP A 175 -15.51 7.88 -24.71
C TRP A 175 -16.03 7.10 -23.47
N GLU A 176 -17.18 6.43 -23.59
CA GLU A 176 -17.79 5.64 -22.51
C GLU A 176 -16.93 4.42 -22.15
N ALA A 177 -16.41 3.71 -23.16
CA ALA A 177 -15.52 2.57 -22.98
C ALA A 177 -14.19 2.99 -22.34
N LEU A 178 -13.65 4.16 -22.72
CA LEU A 178 -12.45 4.73 -22.11
C LEU A 178 -12.70 5.13 -20.66
N ALA A 179 -13.80 5.82 -20.37
CA ALA A 179 -14.18 6.23 -19.02
C ALA A 179 -14.37 5.02 -18.10
N LEU A 180 -15.09 3.99 -18.57
CA LEU A 180 -15.26 2.74 -17.85
C LEU A 180 -13.94 2.02 -17.60
N SER A 181 -13.06 1.96 -18.61
CA SER A 181 -11.75 1.33 -18.47
C SER A 181 -10.89 2.03 -17.41
N CYS A 182 -10.94 3.37 -17.38
CA CYS A 182 -10.31 4.15 -16.32
C CYS A 182 -10.92 3.81 -14.94
N VAL A 183 -12.25 3.78 -14.82
CA VAL A 183 -12.92 3.46 -13.55
C VAL A 183 -12.54 2.06 -13.07
N ILE A 184 -12.51 1.06 -13.95
CA ILE A 184 -12.10 -0.31 -13.63
C ILE A 184 -10.63 -0.34 -13.20
N TYR A 185 -9.73 0.25 -13.99
CA TYR A 185 -8.30 0.29 -13.70
C TYR A 185 -8.03 0.94 -12.33
N PHE A 186 -8.58 2.14 -12.10
CA PHE A 186 -8.43 2.83 -10.83
C PHE A 186 -9.13 2.11 -9.68
N GLY A 187 -10.31 1.54 -9.90
CA GLY A 187 -11.04 0.76 -8.89
C GLY A 187 -10.22 -0.44 -8.42
N VAL A 188 -9.76 -1.26 -9.36
CA VAL A 188 -8.91 -2.43 -9.07
C VAL A 188 -7.60 -2.02 -8.41
N ALA A 189 -6.96 -0.94 -8.87
CA ALA A 189 -5.71 -0.46 -8.30
C ALA A 189 -5.87 -0.10 -6.83
N ASN A 190 -6.97 0.56 -6.47
CA ASN A 190 -7.23 0.99 -5.10
C ASN A 190 -7.71 -0.17 -4.22
N VAL A 191 -8.58 -1.04 -4.73
CA VAL A 191 -9.05 -2.23 -4.00
C VAL A 191 -7.90 -3.16 -3.65
N ILE A 192 -6.96 -3.38 -4.58
CA ILE A 192 -5.80 -4.24 -4.30
C ILE A 192 -4.90 -3.67 -3.20
N ASN A 193 -4.82 -2.34 -3.10
CA ASN A 193 -4.02 -1.68 -2.06
C ASN A 193 -4.75 -1.52 -0.70
N LEU A 194 -5.99 -1.98 -0.53
CA LEU A 194 -6.76 -1.82 0.72
C LEU A 194 -6.27 -2.66 1.91
N GLY A 195 -5.14 -3.36 1.79
CA GLY A 195 -4.56 -4.12 2.90
C GLY A 195 -5.25 -5.44 3.23
N PHE A 196 -6.50 -5.63 2.78
CA PHE A 196 -7.24 -6.87 2.95
C PHE A 196 -6.55 -8.06 2.26
N LEU A 197 -6.13 -7.88 1.00
CA LEU A 197 -5.44 -8.92 0.23
C LEU A 197 -4.09 -9.31 0.85
N TYR A 198 -3.40 -8.37 1.51
CA TYR A 198 -2.12 -8.64 2.17
C TYR A 198 -2.25 -9.66 3.31
N ARG A 199 -3.42 -9.79 3.96
CA ARG A 199 -3.63 -10.81 5.01
C ARG A 199 -3.75 -12.23 4.47
N HIS A 200 -4.03 -12.37 3.17
CA HIS A 200 -4.33 -13.65 2.52
C HIS A 200 -3.26 -14.08 1.50
N LEU A 201 -2.35 -13.17 1.14
CA LEU A 201 -1.14 -13.47 0.37
C LEU A 201 -0.17 -14.25 1.27
N LYS A 202 -0.13 -15.58 1.07
CA LYS A 202 0.88 -16.51 1.59
C LYS A 202 1.82 -16.94 0.47
#